data_AF-A0A2N9P0N8-F1
#
_entry.id   AF-A0A2N9P0N8-F1
#
_cell.length_a   1.000
_cell.length_b   1.000
_cell.length_c   1.000
_cell.angle_alpha   90.00
_cell.angle_beta   90.00
_cell.angle_gamma   90.00
#
_symmetry.space_group_name_H-M   'P 1'
#
loop_
_entity.id
_entity.type
_entity.pdbx_description
1 polymer ?
#
loop_
_entity_poly.entity_id
_entity_poly.type
_entity_poly.pdbx_seq_one_letter_code
_entity_poly.pdbx_strand_id
1 'polypeptide(L)'
;MNSNIDRRLHHEAVQQALALGRGTDPSGLPQLARLLKMPSAEVRRLAASAIGKLGSLGADRDAAVRALAPVAFRDPHPQVQQYALKALKAYGAAAGEHLHDLDDLALNERVKDYVRRAAHSAAEAVREALRLEQEVVRHKCARCGRETTAEEHTRSQQAFQRTFCDSCFDEVFLDRRNFDTKVELNKTIKARAGVLVQSDGERLIADWLTVHSIAFRYDERFRILSGHAVRPDFYLPELDVYIEYWGLDTADYRIGMLKKQQLYQQEGKRLISVHPCDKPYLDSLLRGKLAILGHHIPGAGACGVGER
;
A
#
# COMPACT_ATOMS: atom_id res chain seq x y z
N MET A 1 -22.46 5.32 56.53
CA MET A 1 -21.36 6.10 57.14
C MET A 1 -20.25 6.23 56.09
N ASN A 2 -20.04 7.41 55.49
CA ASN A 2 -18.81 7.79 54.72
C ASN A 2 -18.89 9.16 54.00
N SER A 3 -20.06 9.80 53.95
CA SER A 3 -20.28 11.09 53.26
C SER A 3 -19.22 12.17 53.54
N ASN A 4 -18.72 12.28 54.77
CA ASN A 4 -17.75 13.32 55.13
C ASN A 4 -16.32 13.01 54.64
N ILE A 5 -15.94 11.73 54.66
CA ILE A 5 -14.66 11.25 54.11
C ILE A 5 -14.68 11.38 52.58
N ASP A 6 -15.79 11.02 51.93
CA ASP A 6 -15.96 11.17 50.48
C ASP A 6 -15.91 12.64 50.04
N ARG A 7 -16.52 13.56 50.82
CA ARG A 7 -16.44 15.01 50.55
C ARG A 7 -15.02 15.55 50.70
N ARG A 8 -14.28 15.11 51.71
CA ARG A 8 -12.87 15.50 51.91
C ARG A 8 -11.98 14.98 50.78
N LEU A 9 -12.11 13.69 50.43
CA LEU A 9 -11.37 13.07 49.32
C LEU A 9 -11.67 13.76 47.98
N HIS A 10 -12.95 14.08 47.72
CA HIS A 10 -13.33 14.86 46.54
C HIS A 10 -12.67 16.25 46.54
N HIS A 11 -12.72 16.96 47.67
CA HIS A 11 -12.10 18.28 47.79
C HIS A 11 -10.58 18.22 47.56
N GLU A 12 -9.88 17.27 48.17
CA GLU A 12 -8.44 17.04 47.98
C GLU A 12 -8.13 16.73 46.51
N ALA A 13 -8.90 15.86 45.85
CA ALA A 13 -8.72 15.52 44.45
C ALA A 13 -8.95 16.72 43.51
N VAL A 14 -9.93 17.58 43.81
CA VAL A 14 -10.15 18.84 43.07
C VAL A 14 -8.96 19.78 43.24
N GLN A 15 -8.48 20.00 44.47
CA GLN A 15 -7.33 20.86 44.71
C GLN A 15 -6.06 20.31 44.04
N GLN A 16 -5.87 19.00 44.06
CA GLN A 16 -4.76 18.35 43.39
C GLN A 16 -4.82 18.53 41.87
N ALA A 17 -5.98 18.33 41.23
CA ALA A 17 -6.16 18.55 39.80
C ALA A 17 -5.86 20.00 39.40
N LEU A 18 -6.33 20.96 40.22
CA LEU A 18 -6.10 22.39 40.00
C LEU A 18 -4.63 22.76 40.19
N ALA A 19 -3.97 22.25 41.24
CA ALA A 19 -2.56 22.51 41.51
C ALA A 19 -1.69 22.00 40.35
N LEU A 20 -1.89 20.74 39.93
CA LEU A 20 -1.17 20.14 38.81
C LEU A 20 -1.43 20.87 37.49
N GLY A 21 -2.68 21.30 37.23
CA GLY A 21 -3.02 22.04 36.01
C GLY A 21 -2.67 23.53 36.00
N ARG A 22 -2.30 24.10 37.14
CA ARG A 22 -1.68 25.43 37.27
C ARG A 22 -0.16 25.33 37.22
N GLY A 23 0.39 24.22 37.70
CA GLY A 23 1.77 23.85 37.49
C GLY A 23 2.07 23.72 36.01
N THR A 24 3.27 24.14 35.62
CA THR A 24 3.78 23.97 34.26
C THR A 24 4.67 22.74 34.14
N ASP A 25 4.62 21.83 35.12
CA ASP A 25 5.48 20.65 35.20
C ASP A 25 4.83 19.44 34.49
N PRO A 26 5.41 18.95 33.37
CA PRO A 26 4.93 17.78 32.66
C PRO A 26 4.97 16.49 33.49
N SER A 27 5.81 16.44 34.54
CA SER A 27 5.96 15.26 35.40
C SER A 27 4.68 14.92 36.19
N GLY A 28 3.70 15.83 36.25
CA GLY A 28 2.39 15.63 36.87
C GLY A 28 1.43 14.74 36.07
N LEU A 29 1.77 14.35 34.83
CA LEU A 29 0.90 13.56 33.95
C LEU A 29 0.43 12.23 34.59
N PRO A 30 1.27 11.41 35.23
CA PRO A 30 0.83 10.15 35.86
C PRO A 30 -0.21 10.37 36.97
N GLN A 31 -0.08 11.45 37.75
CA GLN A 31 -1.02 11.80 38.81
C GLN A 31 -2.36 12.27 38.22
N LEU A 32 -2.33 13.12 37.18
CA LEU A 32 -3.55 13.51 36.45
C LEU A 32 -4.26 12.31 35.82
N ALA A 33 -3.52 11.35 35.28
CA ALA A 33 -4.08 10.11 34.72
C ALA A 33 -4.78 9.24 35.79
N ARG A 34 -4.34 9.29 37.06
CA ARG A 34 -5.07 8.66 38.18
C ARG A 34 -6.37 9.42 38.49
N LEU A 35 -6.35 10.75 38.46
CA LEU A 35 -7.53 11.59 38.71
C LEU A 35 -8.62 11.40 37.65
N LEU A 36 -8.26 11.08 36.41
CA LEU A 36 -9.21 10.68 35.35
C LEU A 36 -10.03 9.42 35.70
N LYS A 37 -9.62 8.62 36.69
CA LYS A 37 -10.33 7.40 37.10
C LYS A 37 -11.24 7.61 38.31
N MET A 38 -11.32 8.84 38.83
CA MET A 38 -12.12 9.15 40.02
C MET A 38 -13.63 9.15 39.71
N PRO A 39 -14.49 8.78 40.68
CA PRO A 39 -15.93 8.70 40.46
C PRO A 39 -16.55 10.08 40.17
N SER A 40 -15.93 11.15 40.66
CA SER A 40 -16.39 12.51 40.45
C SER A 40 -16.13 13.02 39.03
N ALA A 41 -17.20 13.34 38.31
CA ALA A 41 -17.12 13.94 36.98
C ALA A 41 -16.37 15.28 36.98
N GLU A 42 -16.48 16.06 38.06
CA GLU A 42 -15.73 17.32 38.19
C GLU A 42 -14.21 17.07 38.20
N VAL A 43 -13.75 16.12 39.01
CA VAL A 43 -12.33 15.75 39.10
C VAL A 43 -11.81 15.27 37.75
N ARG A 44 -12.55 14.38 37.08
CA ARG A 44 -12.15 13.88 35.74
C ARG A 44 -12.08 15.01 34.71
N ARG A 45 -13.05 15.93 34.71
CA ARG A 45 -13.05 17.10 33.81
C ARG A 45 -11.84 18.00 34.06
N LEU A 46 -11.53 18.28 35.33
CA LEU A 46 -10.37 19.10 35.71
C LEU A 46 -9.06 18.43 35.32
N ALA A 47 -8.94 17.11 35.55
CA ALA A 47 -7.78 16.33 35.15
C ALA A 47 -7.59 16.33 33.63
N ALA A 48 -8.65 16.09 32.85
CA ALA A 48 -8.60 16.15 31.38
C ALA A 48 -8.15 17.55 30.90
N SER A 49 -8.70 18.61 31.49
CA SER A 49 -8.31 19.99 31.19
C SER A 49 -6.83 20.26 31.50
N ALA A 50 -6.33 19.73 32.62
CA ALA A 50 -4.94 19.91 33.04
C ALA A 50 -3.99 19.17 32.10
N ILE A 51 -4.31 17.91 31.73
CA ILE A 51 -3.52 17.14 30.76
C ILE A 51 -3.44 17.88 29.43
N GLY A 52 -4.55 18.41 28.91
CA GLY A 52 -4.54 19.19 27.66
C GLY A 52 -3.57 20.38 27.68
N LYS A 53 -3.40 21.05 28.83
CA LYS A 53 -2.42 22.15 28.97
C LYS A 53 -0.97 21.66 28.95
N LEU A 54 -0.72 20.44 29.44
CA LEU A 54 0.62 19.86 29.42
C LEU A 54 1.11 19.53 28.00
N GLY A 55 0.20 19.45 27.02
CA GLY A 55 0.57 19.25 25.62
C GLY A 55 1.55 20.29 25.07
N SER A 56 1.38 21.57 25.42
CA SER A 56 2.31 22.64 25.02
C SER A 56 3.58 22.72 25.89
N LEU A 57 3.69 21.88 26.92
CA LEU A 57 4.78 21.91 27.91
C LEU A 57 5.72 20.71 27.78
N GLY A 58 5.54 19.86 26.75
CA GLY A 58 6.42 18.73 26.49
C GLY A 58 6.11 17.49 27.32
N ALA A 59 4.87 17.33 27.80
CA ALA A 59 4.44 16.05 28.36
C ALA A 59 4.49 14.93 27.30
N ASP A 60 4.77 13.72 27.77
CA ASP A 60 4.73 12.51 26.94
C ASP A 60 3.38 12.42 26.22
N ARG A 61 3.43 12.60 24.90
CA ARG A 61 2.25 12.69 24.02
C ARG A 61 1.47 11.38 24.04
N ASP A 62 2.17 10.25 23.94
CA ASP A 62 1.54 8.94 23.84
C ASP A 62 0.91 8.54 25.18
N ALA A 63 1.60 8.80 26.30
CA ALA A 63 1.05 8.55 27.63
C ALA A 63 -0.21 9.39 27.90
N ALA A 64 -0.22 10.65 27.46
CA ALA A 64 -1.38 11.52 27.60
C ALA A 64 -2.56 11.06 26.74
N VAL A 65 -2.33 10.72 25.46
CA VAL A 65 -3.37 10.18 24.56
C VAL A 65 -3.95 8.89 25.13
N ARG A 66 -3.10 7.94 25.57
CA ARG A 66 -3.55 6.69 26.21
C ARG A 66 -4.42 6.93 27.45
N ALA A 67 -4.13 7.97 28.24
CA ALA A 67 -4.92 8.32 29.41
C ALA A 67 -6.25 8.99 29.04
N LEU A 68 -6.26 9.86 28.02
CA LEU A 68 -7.41 10.66 27.61
C LEU A 68 -8.42 9.89 26.76
N ALA A 69 -7.98 8.98 25.89
CA ALA A 69 -8.86 8.31 24.93
C ALA A 69 -10.06 7.58 25.59
N PRO A 70 -9.89 6.77 26.65
CA PRO A 70 -11.03 6.13 27.33
C PRO A 70 -12.05 7.14 27.85
N VAL A 71 -11.58 8.30 28.31
CA VAL A 71 -12.42 9.37 28.86
C VAL A 71 -13.13 10.14 27.75
N ALA A 72 -12.45 10.38 26.61
CA ALA A 72 -13.04 11.05 25.47
C ALA A 72 -14.22 10.27 24.87
N PHE A 73 -14.09 8.95 24.75
CA PHE A 73 -15.04 8.12 24.02
C PHE A 73 -16.06 7.39 24.92
N ARG A 74 -15.76 7.16 26.20
CA ARG A 74 -16.56 6.28 27.07
C ARG A 74 -16.98 6.89 28.41
N ASP A 75 -16.58 8.13 28.71
CA ASP A 75 -17.00 8.74 29.98
C ASP A 75 -18.52 8.92 30.03
N PRO A 76 -19.20 8.56 31.13
CA PRO A 76 -20.65 8.72 31.24
C PRO A 76 -21.11 10.18 31.23
N HIS A 77 -20.23 11.13 31.58
CA HIS A 77 -20.59 12.53 31.68
C HIS A 77 -20.17 13.29 30.41
N PRO A 78 -21.10 13.83 29.59
CA PRO A 78 -20.76 14.41 28.29
C PRO A 78 -19.82 15.62 28.38
N GLN A 79 -19.88 16.40 29.47
CA GLN A 79 -18.92 17.50 29.68
C GLN A 79 -17.48 16.98 29.92
N VAL A 80 -17.31 15.81 30.52
CA VAL A 80 -15.98 15.21 30.70
C VAL A 80 -15.44 14.76 29.36
N GLN A 81 -16.26 14.09 28.53
CA GLN A 81 -15.93 13.75 27.15
C GLN A 81 -15.47 14.99 26.37
N GLN A 82 -16.22 16.09 26.43
CA GLN A 82 -15.87 17.34 25.76
C GLN A 82 -14.46 17.84 26.12
N TYR A 83 -14.12 17.83 27.41
CA TYR A 83 -12.80 18.30 27.87
C TYR A 83 -11.69 17.34 27.49
N ALA A 84 -11.94 16.03 27.52
CA ALA A 84 -10.99 15.03 27.05
C ALA A 84 -10.74 15.14 25.54
N LEU A 85 -11.76 15.40 24.71
CA LEU A 85 -11.63 15.65 23.27
C LEU A 85 -10.83 16.93 22.99
N LYS A 86 -11.11 18.02 23.72
CA LYS A 86 -10.31 19.26 23.64
C LYS A 86 -8.86 19.03 24.05
N ALA A 87 -8.61 18.13 25.00
CA ALA A 87 -7.26 17.77 25.40
C ALA A 87 -6.57 16.91 24.34
N LEU A 88 -7.24 15.90 23.76
CA LEU A 88 -6.72 15.09 22.65
C LEU A 88 -6.31 15.97 21.46
N LYS A 89 -7.12 17.00 21.14
CA LYS A 89 -6.78 18.00 20.12
C LYS A 89 -5.40 18.63 20.33
N ALA A 90 -4.99 18.88 21.58
CA ALA A 90 -3.69 19.49 21.89
C ALA A 90 -2.49 18.57 21.62
N TYR A 91 -2.71 17.26 21.48
CA TYR A 91 -1.67 16.27 21.20
C TYR A 91 -1.49 15.97 19.71
N GLY A 92 -2.37 16.51 18.84
CA GLY A 92 -2.22 16.46 17.39
C GLY A 92 -2.00 15.04 16.86
N ALA A 93 -0.96 14.85 16.07
CA ALA A 93 -0.67 13.59 15.39
C ALA A 93 -0.52 12.35 16.31
N ALA A 94 -0.14 12.53 17.57
CA ALA A 94 -0.08 11.43 18.54
C ALA A 94 -1.46 10.80 18.81
N ALA A 95 -2.56 11.53 18.56
CA ALA A 95 -3.92 11.00 18.61
C ALA A 95 -4.39 10.38 17.28
N GLY A 96 -3.49 10.21 16.30
CA GLY A 96 -3.80 9.73 14.95
C GLY A 96 -4.50 8.36 14.92
N GLU A 97 -4.14 7.46 15.84
CA GLU A 97 -4.76 6.14 15.96
C GLU A 97 -6.27 6.19 16.28
N HIS A 98 -6.76 7.32 16.79
CA HIS A 98 -8.14 7.54 17.18
C HIS A 98 -8.95 8.37 16.18
N LEU A 99 -8.44 8.63 14.97
CA LEU A 99 -9.18 9.41 13.97
C LEU A 99 -10.57 8.83 13.66
N HIS A 100 -10.65 7.51 13.49
CA HIS A 100 -11.92 6.85 13.20
C HIS A 100 -12.92 7.00 14.37
N ASP A 101 -12.46 6.81 15.61
CA ASP A 101 -13.29 7.00 16.80
C ASP A 101 -13.79 8.46 16.93
N LEU A 102 -12.96 9.43 16.57
CA LEU A 102 -13.33 10.85 16.56
C LEU A 102 -14.39 11.16 15.50
N ASP A 103 -14.27 10.59 14.30
CA ASP A 103 -15.24 10.75 13.22
C ASP A 103 -16.59 10.12 13.57
N ASP A 104 -16.56 8.89 14.07
CA ASP A 104 -17.77 8.19 14.51
C ASP A 104 -18.50 8.98 15.60
N LEU A 105 -17.75 9.52 16.57
CA LEU A 105 -18.34 10.35 17.63
C LEU A 105 -18.87 11.69 17.11
N ALA A 106 -18.21 12.29 16.11
CA ALA A 106 -18.66 13.54 15.50
C ALA A 106 -19.98 13.37 14.73
N LEU A 107 -20.20 12.21 14.12
CA LEU A 107 -21.41 11.87 13.36
C LEU A 107 -22.54 11.30 14.23
N ASN A 108 -22.26 10.90 15.48
CA ASN A 108 -23.24 10.26 16.35
C ASN A 108 -24.28 11.24 16.94
N GLU A 109 -25.43 11.34 16.30
CA GLU A 109 -26.55 12.22 16.69
C GLU A 109 -27.08 12.00 18.12
N ARG A 110 -26.86 10.83 18.72
CA ARG A 110 -27.32 10.54 20.09
C ARG A 110 -26.51 11.27 21.15
N VAL A 111 -25.30 11.71 20.81
CA VAL A 111 -24.40 12.41 21.72
C VAL A 111 -24.67 13.92 21.66
N LYS A 112 -24.47 14.62 22.78
CA LYS A 112 -24.70 16.07 22.88
C LYS A 112 -23.92 16.85 21.81
N ASP A 113 -24.54 17.86 21.21
CA ASP A 113 -23.97 18.66 20.12
C ASP A 113 -22.58 19.22 20.41
N TYR A 114 -22.33 19.66 21.64
CA TYR A 114 -21.03 20.23 22.02
C TYR A 114 -19.92 19.19 22.11
N VAL A 115 -20.24 17.91 22.31
CA VAL A 115 -19.29 16.80 22.26
C VAL A 115 -19.00 16.47 20.80
N ARG A 116 -20.03 16.37 19.95
CA ARG A 116 -19.85 16.16 18.50
C ARG A 116 -18.96 17.23 17.87
N ARG A 117 -19.22 18.51 18.18
CA ARG A 117 -18.37 19.64 17.74
C ARG A 117 -16.93 19.54 18.26
N ALA A 118 -16.74 19.07 19.49
CA ALA A 118 -15.41 18.88 20.05
C ALA A 118 -14.67 17.71 19.36
N ALA A 119 -15.36 16.62 19.05
CA ALA A 119 -14.82 15.48 18.32
C ALA A 119 -14.42 15.85 16.89
N HIS A 120 -15.32 16.53 16.15
CA HIS A 120 -15.02 17.07 14.82
C HIS A 120 -13.80 18.00 14.85
N SER A 121 -13.76 18.96 15.79
CA SER A 121 -12.61 19.87 15.90
C SER A 121 -11.31 19.16 16.27
N ALA A 122 -11.37 18.05 17.01
CA ALA A 122 -10.20 17.26 17.32
C ALA A 122 -9.74 16.47 16.09
N ALA A 123 -10.66 15.82 15.36
CA ALA A 123 -10.36 15.09 14.12
C ALA A 123 -9.64 15.98 13.10
N GLU A 124 -10.16 17.18 12.84
CA GLU A 124 -9.56 18.14 11.91
C GLU A 124 -8.13 18.54 12.33
N ALA A 125 -7.92 18.81 13.62
CA ALA A 125 -6.60 19.16 14.12
C ALA A 125 -5.60 17.99 14.06
N VAL A 126 -6.07 16.76 14.30
CA VAL A 126 -5.24 15.55 14.19
C VAL A 126 -4.85 15.30 12.73
N ARG A 127 -5.78 15.45 11.78
CA ARG A 127 -5.49 15.34 10.34
C ARG A 127 -4.44 16.37 9.91
N GLU A 128 -4.62 17.62 10.31
CA GLU A 128 -3.67 18.68 9.96
C GLU A 128 -2.29 18.42 10.57
N ALA A 129 -2.22 17.97 11.83
CA ALA A 129 -0.95 17.63 12.46
C ALA A 129 -0.26 16.44 11.78
N LEU A 130 -1.00 15.41 11.35
CA LEU A 130 -0.46 14.28 10.60
C LEU A 130 0.07 14.71 9.23
N ARG A 131 -0.65 15.61 8.54
CA ARG A 131 -0.21 16.19 7.27
C ARG A 131 1.13 16.93 7.44
N LEU A 132 1.23 17.77 8.47
CA LEU A 132 2.46 18.51 8.78
C LEU A 132 3.62 17.57 9.17
N GLU A 133 3.38 16.51 9.95
CA GLU A 133 4.44 15.54 10.29
C GLU A 133 4.91 14.77 9.04
N GLN A 134 4.02 14.42 8.10
CA GLN A 134 4.39 13.82 6.81
C GLN A 134 5.19 14.78 5.92
N GLU A 135 4.86 16.07 5.91
CA GLU A 135 5.63 17.11 5.19
C GLU A 135 7.04 17.32 5.76
N VAL A 136 7.22 17.08 7.06
CA VAL A 136 8.53 17.19 7.74
C VAL A 136 9.42 15.97 7.47
N VAL A 137 8.88 14.80 7.12
CA VAL A 137 9.67 13.67 6.62
C VAL A 137 10.17 14.01 5.22
N ARG A 138 11.30 14.70 5.15
CA ARG A 138 11.95 15.07 3.90
C ARG A 138 12.44 13.83 3.17
N HIS A 139 11.67 13.37 2.21
CA HIS A 139 12.11 12.31 1.32
C HIS A 139 13.06 12.89 0.26
N LYS A 140 14.05 12.10 -0.16
CA LYS A 140 15.00 12.48 -1.21
C LYS A 140 14.71 11.69 -2.48
N CYS A 141 14.80 12.36 -3.62
CA CYS A 141 14.71 11.74 -4.92
C CYS A 141 15.85 10.73 -5.09
N ALA A 142 15.51 9.49 -5.44
CA ALA A 142 16.46 8.41 -5.63
C ALA A 142 17.42 8.63 -6.82
N ARG A 143 17.07 9.52 -7.76
CA ARG A 143 17.89 9.82 -8.96
C ARG A 143 18.79 11.02 -8.76
N CYS A 144 18.24 12.16 -8.35
CA CYS A 144 18.99 13.43 -8.27
C CYS A 144 19.32 13.86 -6.84
N GLY A 145 18.81 13.16 -5.82
CA GLY A 145 19.07 13.48 -4.40
C GLY A 145 18.34 14.72 -3.87
N ARG A 146 17.55 15.43 -4.70
CA ARG A 146 16.75 16.60 -4.29
C ARG A 146 15.69 16.21 -3.27
N GLU A 147 15.40 17.08 -2.31
CA GLU A 147 14.25 16.95 -1.42
C GLU A 147 12.95 16.95 -2.24
N THR A 148 12.07 16.00 -1.95
CA THR A 148 10.76 15.85 -2.62
C THR A 148 9.63 16.26 -1.69
N THR A 149 8.59 16.87 -2.24
CA THR A 149 7.35 17.15 -1.50
C THR A 149 6.61 15.87 -1.14
N ALA A 150 5.66 15.96 -0.20
CA ALA A 150 4.79 14.82 0.16
C ALA A 150 3.97 14.30 -1.05
N GLU A 151 3.58 15.20 -1.95
CA GLU A 151 2.85 14.88 -3.18
C GLU A 151 3.74 14.17 -4.19
N GLU A 152 4.96 14.65 -4.42
CA GLU A 152 5.97 14.00 -5.27
C GLU A 152 6.31 12.60 -4.74
N HIS A 153 6.49 12.48 -3.41
CA HIS A 153 6.72 11.20 -2.74
C HIS A 153 5.57 10.22 -2.98
N THR A 154 4.34 10.63 -2.68
CA THR A 154 3.15 9.77 -2.80
C THR A 154 2.94 9.31 -4.24
N ARG A 155 3.01 10.24 -5.20
CA ARG A 155 2.84 9.96 -6.62
C ARG A 155 3.91 8.98 -7.13
N SER A 156 5.17 9.23 -6.77
CA SER A 156 6.28 8.40 -7.21
C SER A 156 6.26 7.02 -6.57
N GLN A 157 5.90 6.92 -5.29
CA GLN A 157 5.73 5.64 -4.60
C GLN A 157 4.62 4.79 -5.24
N GLN A 158 3.49 5.40 -5.60
CA GLN A 158 2.40 4.68 -6.27
C GLN A 158 2.81 4.17 -7.66
N ALA A 159 3.55 4.96 -8.44
CA ALA A 159 3.88 4.58 -9.82
C ALA A 159 5.12 3.67 -9.95
N PHE A 160 6.10 3.81 -9.05
CA PHE A 160 7.42 3.18 -9.19
C PHE A 160 7.95 2.49 -7.92
N GLN A 161 7.22 2.53 -6.80
CA GLN A 161 7.69 2.06 -5.48
C GLN A 161 9.05 2.66 -5.06
N ARG A 162 9.37 3.83 -5.62
CA ARG A 162 10.60 4.59 -5.41
C ARG A 162 10.26 6.07 -5.43
N THR A 163 11.00 6.87 -4.69
CA THR A 163 10.77 8.32 -4.60
C THR A 163 11.54 9.07 -5.69
N PHE A 164 10.85 9.83 -6.52
CA PHE A 164 11.41 10.73 -7.53
C PHE A 164 10.76 12.11 -7.40
N CYS A 165 11.52 13.17 -7.68
CA CYS A 165 10.95 14.50 -7.91
C CYS A 165 10.27 14.56 -9.27
N ASP A 166 9.45 15.58 -9.51
CA ASP A 166 8.62 15.67 -10.73
C ASP A 166 9.43 15.61 -12.02
N SER A 167 10.56 16.31 -12.10
CA SER A 167 11.43 16.25 -13.28
C SER A 167 11.98 14.84 -13.55
N CYS A 168 12.38 14.11 -12.50
CA CYS A 168 12.88 12.75 -12.65
C CYS A 168 11.75 11.75 -12.87
N PHE A 169 10.57 11.99 -12.30
CA PHE A 169 9.38 11.20 -12.53
C PHE A 169 9.01 11.24 -14.02
N ASP A 170 8.93 12.43 -14.62
CA ASP A 170 8.60 12.61 -16.02
C ASP A 170 9.62 11.94 -16.95
N GLU A 171 10.92 12.09 -16.67
CA GLU A 171 11.96 11.41 -17.45
C GLU A 171 11.86 9.87 -17.37
N VAL A 172 11.76 9.31 -16.16
CA VAL A 172 11.64 7.85 -15.97
C VAL A 172 10.35 7.32 -16.60
N PHE A 173 9.27 8.11 -16.54
CA PHE A 173 7.99 7.77 -17.14
C PHE A 173 8.03 7.87 -18.67
N LEU A 174 8.71 8.87 -19.23
CA LEU A 174 8.96 9.01 -20.66
C LEU A 174 9.86 7.89 -21.18
N ASP A 175 10.91 7.52 -20.45
CA ASP A 175 11.78 6.38 -20.81
C ASP A 175 10.99 5.07 -20.89
N ARG A 176 10.04 4.85 -19.95
CA ARG A 176 9.14 3.69 -19.98
C ARG A 176 8.19 3.72 -21.18
N ARG A 177 7.57 4.87 -21.48
CA ARG A 177 6.71 5.02 -22.68
C ARG A 177 7.49 4.88 -23.98
N ASN A 178 8.72 5.38 -24.03
CA ASN A 178 9.60 5.26 -25.18
C ASN A 178 10.08 3.83 -25.37
N PHE A 179 10.25 3.05 -24.30
CA PHE A 179 10.52 1.61 -24.39
C PHE A 179 9.36 0.86 -25.06
N ASP A 180 8.12 1.09 -24.61
CA ASP A 180 6.95 0.45 -25.23
C ASP A 180 6.78 0.85 -26.72
N THR A 181 7.03 2.11 -27.05
CA THR A 181 7.02 2.60 -28.44
C THR A 181 8.12 1.95 -29.29
N LYS A 182 9.34 1.78 -28.75
CA LYS A 182 10.43 1.07 -29.43
C LYS A 182 10.11 -0.41 -29.64
N VAL A 183 9.49 -1.06 -28.65
CA VAL A 183 9.03 -2.46 -28.73
C VAL A 183 8.02 -2.62 -29.87
N GLU A 184 7.05 -1.72 -30.01
CA GLU A 184 6.11 -1.75 -31.13
C GLU A 184 6.78 -1.48 -32.49
N LEU A 185 7.70 -0.52 -32.57
CA LEU A 185 8.44 -0.22 -33.81
C LEU A 185 9.33 -1.39 -34.27
N ASN A 186 9.80 -2.22 -33.35
CA ASN A 186 10.62 -3.39 -33.67
C ASN A 186 9.81 -4.59 -34.18
N LYS A 187 8.47 -4.58 -34.05
CA LYS A 187 7.58 -5.62 -34.59
C LYS A 187 7.45 -5.49 -36.10
N THR A 188 8.44 -6.00 -36.82
CA THR A 188 8.57 -5.84 -38.27
C THR A 188 8.23 -7.11 -39.04
N ILE A 189 8.17 -8.26 -38.36
CA ILE A 189 8.04 -9.57 -39.00
C ILE A 189 6.59 -10.04 -38.90
N LYS A 190 5.94 -10.32 -40.04
CA LYS A 190 4.55 -10.78 -40.09
C LYS A 190 4.46 -12.30 -39.94
N ALA A 191 3.76 -12.77 -38.90
CA ALA A 191 3.40 -14.17 -38.69
C ALA A 191 2.13 -14.55 -39.45
N ARG A 192 1.87 -15.86 -39.59
CA ARG A 192 0.72 -16.44 -40.30
C ARG A 192 -0.64 -15.97 -39.77
N ALA A 193 -0.74 -15.70 -38.47
CA ALA A 193 -1.93 -15.14 -37.83
C ALA A 193 -2.15 -13.63 -38.11
N GLY A 194 -1.28 -12.98 -38.90
CA GLY A 194 -1.31 -11.54 -39.13
C GLY A 194 -0.70 -10.69 -38.01
N VAL A 195 -0.19 -11.33 -36.95
CA VAL A 195 0.51 -10.68 -35.83
C VAL A 195 1.92 -10.26 -36.28
N LEU A 196 2.34 -9.05 -35.90
CA LEU A 196 3.71 -8.57 -36.09
C LEU A 196 4.55 -8.93 -34.86
N VAL A 197 5.69 -9.59 -35.07
CA VAL A 197 6.61 -10.06 -34.03
C VAL A 197 8.01 -9.47 -34.22
N GLN A 198 8.84 -9.53 -33.17
CA GLN A 198 10.16 -8.89 -33.15
C GLN A 198 11.29 -9.77 -33.71
N SER A 199 11.14 -11.09 -33.68
CA SER A 199 12.19 -12.03 -34.10
C SER A 199 11.66 -13.22 -34.88
N ASP A 200 12.56 -13.85 -35.63
CA ASP A 200 12.26 -15.09 -36.36
C ASP A 200 11.89 -16.26 -35.42
N GLY A 201 12.44 -16.30 -34.20
CA GLY A 201 12.06 -17.32 -33.21
C GLY A 201 10.62 -17.17 -32.74
N GLU A 202 10.20 -15.95 -32.41
CA GLU A 202 8.80 -15.67 -32.06
C GLU A 202 7.86 -15.92 -33.25
N ARG A 203 8.29 -15.61 -34.48
CA ARG A 203 7.51 -15.92 -35.69
C ARG A 203 7.22 -17.41 -35.78
N LEU A 204 8.23 -18.25 -35.58
CA LEU A 204 8.07 -19.71 -35.63
C LEU A 204 7.13 -20.22 -34.53
N ILE A 205 7.21 -19.67 -33.32
CA ILE A 205 6.28 -20.01 -32.22
C ILE A 205 4.86 -19.58 -32.57
N ALA A 206 4.66 -18.34 -33.04
CA ALA A 206 3.35 -17.83 -33.43
C ALA A 206 2.74 -18.64 -34.58
N ASP A 207 3.53 -18.95 -35.61
CA ASP A 207 3.13 -19.78 -36.74
C ASP A 207 2.70 -21.18 -36.28
N TRP A 208 3.48 -21.79 -35.39
CA TRP A 208 3.20 -23.12 -34.84
C TRP A 208 1.90 -23.14 -34.02
N LEU A 209 1.72 -22.19 -33.10
CA LEU A 209 0.50 -22.07 -32.30
C LEU A 209 -0.74 -21.89 -33.20
N THR A 210 -0.60 -21.10 -34.27
CA THR A 210 -1.66 -20.88 -35.26
C THR A 210 -2.01 -22.16 -36.01
N VAL A 211 -1.02 -22.91 -36.49
CA VAL A 211 -1.22 -24.18 -37.20
C VAL A 211 -1.95 -25.20 -36.33
N HIS A 212 -1.68 -25.21 -35.03
CA HIS A 212 -2.34 -26.10 -34.07
C HIS A 212 -3.63 -25.55 -33.47
N SER A 213 -4.13 -24.42 -33.98
CA SER A 213 -5.37 -23.77 -33.50
C SER A 213 -5.35 -23.51 -31.98
N ILE A 214 -4.17 -23.21 -31.44
CA ILE A 214 -3.99 -22.84 -30.04
C ILE A 214 -4.16 -21.32 -29.93
N ALA A 215 -5.17 -20.88 -29.18
CA ALA A 215 -5.35 -19.47 -28.91
C ALA A 215 -4.16 -18.92 -28.10
N PHE A 216 -3.57 -17.82 -28.56
CA PHE A 216 -2.47 -17.15 -27.87
C PHE A 216 -2.63 -15.64 -27.91
N ARG A 217 -1.98 -14.99 -26.95
CA ARG A 217 -1.85 -13.54 -26.87
C ARG A 217 -0.36 -13.21 -26.93
N TYR A 218 0.04 -12.54 -28.00
CA TYR A 218 1.42 -12.11 -28.21
C TYR A 218 1.65 -10.76 -27.58
N ASP A 219 2.69 -10.66 -26.75
CA ASP A 219 3.20 -9.40 -26.23
C ASP A 219 2.11 -8.49 -25.61
N GLU A 220 1.16 -9.13 -24.90
CA GLU A 220 0.01 -8.46 -24.30
C GLU A 220 0.43 -7.67 -23.05
N ARG A 221 -0.24 -6.53 -22.81
CA ARG A 221 0.03 -5.58 -21.73
C ARG A 221 0.37 -6.25 -20.39
N PHE A 222 1.26 -5.58 -19.64
CA PHE A 222 1.78 -6.01 -18.34
C PHE A 222 0.74 -6.70 -17.46
N ARG A 223 1.07 -7.91 -16.99
CA ARG A 223 0.34 -8.58 -15.91
C ARG A 223 1.00 -8.25 -14.58
N ILE A 224 0.19 -7.88 -13.60
CA ILE A 224 0.66 -7.67 -12.23
C ILE A 224 0.73 -9.04 -11.58
N LEU A 225 1.95 -9.55 -11.39
CA LEU A 225 2.26 -10.75 -10.62
C LEU A 225 2.94 -10.28 -9.32
N SER A 226 2.26 -10.42 -8.18
CA SER A 226 2.74 -9.97 -6.85
C SER A 226 3.39 -8.58 -6.85
N GLY A 227 2.68 -7.58 -7.41
CA GLY A 227 3.15 -6.19 -7.47
C GLY A 227 4.21 -5.89 -8.54
N HIS A 228 4.66 -6.89 -9.32
CA HIS A 228 5.61 -6.73 -10.41
C HIS A 228 4.89 -6.78 -11.76
N ALA A 229 5.18 -5.80 -12.62
CA ALA A 229 4.64 -5.74 -13.98
C ALA A 229 5.47 -6.65 -14.91
N VAL A 230 4.92 -7.80 -15.31
CA VAL A 230 5.57 -8.77 -16.21
C VAL A 230 4.90 -8.77 -17.57
N ARG A 231 5.70 -8.70 -18.63
CA ARG A 231 5.26 -8.75 -20.03
C ARG A 231 5.80 -10.05 -20.66
N PRO A 232 4.97 -11.09 -20.85
CA PRO A 232 5.39 -12.33 -21.50
C PRO A 232 5.41 -12.20 -23.02
N ASP A 233 6.28 -12.96 -23.69
CA ASP A 233 6.29 -13.01 -25.15
C ASP A 233 4.99 -13.64 -25.69
N PHE A 234 4.55 -14.76 -25.09
CA PHE A 234 3.26 -15.37 -25.39
C PHE A 234 2.53 -15.83 -24.12
N TYR A 235 1.22 -15.65 -24.12
CA TYR A 235 0.31 -16.23 -23.12
C TYR A 235 -0.79 -17.04 -23.79
N LEU A 236 -1.00 -18.27 -23.32
CA LEU A 236 -2.01 -19.20 -23.80
C LEU A 236 -3.17 -19.21 -22.79
N PRO A 237 -4.24 -18.44 -23.01
CA PRO A 237 -5.30 -18.25 -22.02
C PRO A 237 -6.05 -19.53 -21.67
N GLU A 238 -6.29 -20.39 -22.66
CA GLU A 238 -7.02 -21.65 -22.45
C GLU A 238 -6.23 -22.66 -21.61
N LEU A 239 -4.89 -22.59 -21.71
CA LEU A 239 -4.00 -23.52 -21.04
C LEU A 239 -3.37 -22.90 -19.80
N ASP A 240 -3.59 -21.61 -19.51
CA ASP A 240 -2.85 -20.80 -18.52
C ASP A 240 -1.33 -21.12 -18.52
N VAL A 241 -0.72 -21.01 -19.71
CA VAL A 241 0.71 -21.25 -19.96
C VAL A 241 1.36 -19.99 -20.52
N TYR A 242 2.57 -19.70 -20.06
CA TYR A 242 3.43 -18.63 -20.53
C TYR A 242 4.56 -19.22 -21.38
N ILE A 243 4.86 -18.63 -22.54
CA ILE A 243 6.02 -19.00 -23.36
C ILE A 243 6.94 -17.79 -23.48
N GLU A 244 8.23 -18.00 -23.28
CA GLU A 244 9.28 -16.98 -23.39
C GLU A 244 10.36 -17.45 -24.36
N TYR A 245 10.74 -16.59 -25.30
CA TYR A 245 11.81 -16.84 -26.26
C TYR A 245 13.09 -16.09 -25.85
N TRP A 246 14.08 -16.85 -25.38
CA TRP A 246 15.33 -16.31 -24.83
C TRP A 246 16.39 -16.08 -25.91
N GLY A 247 16.19 -15.07 -26.75
CA GLY A 247 16.96 -14.84 -27.98
C GLY A 247 18.36 -14.21 -27.83
N LEU A 248 18.77 -13.77 -26.64
CA LEU A 248 20.03 -13.05 -26.41
C LEU A 248 20.91 -13.76 -25.37
N ASP A 249 22.24 -13.65 -25.49
CA ASP A 249 23.22 -14.29 -24.58
C ASP A 249 24.18 -13.29 -23.91
N THR A 250 23.74 -12.05 -23.68
CA THR A 250 24.53 -11.08 -22.91
C THR A 250 24.40 -11.32 -21.40
N ALA A 251 25.43 -10.97 -20.63
CA ALA A 251 25.44 -11.19 -19.18
C ALA A 251 24.25 -10.49 -18.47
N ASP A 252 23.96 -9.25 -18.84
CA ASP A 252 22.82 -8.49 -18.30
C ASP A 252 21.47 -9.13 -18.67
N TYR A 253 21.36 -9.69 -19.87
CA TYR A 253 20.16 -10.40 -20.32
C TYR A 253 19.96 -11.71 -19.53
N ARG A 254 21.02 -12.47 -19.26
CA ARG A 254 20.95 -13.68 -18.43
C ARG A 254 20.48 -13.39 -17.01
N ILE A 255 20.93 -12.28 -16.42
CA ILE A 255 20.45 -11.82 -15.10
C ILE A 255 18.95 -11.51 -15.16
N GLY A 256 18.49 -10.82 -16.22
CA GLY A 256 17.07 -10.54 -16.43
C GLY A 256 16.22 -11.80 -16.62
N MET A 257 16.70 -12.74 -17.42
CA MET A 257 16.07 -14.05 -17.66
C MET A 257 15.87 -14.82 -16.35
N LEU A 258 16.93 -14.96 -15.54
CA LEU A 258 16.86 -15.69 -14.27
C LEU A 258 15.87 -15.06 -13.29
N LYS A 259 15.82 -13.72 -13.20
CA LYS A 259 14.83 -13.01 -12.39
C LYS A 259 13.40 -13.30 -12.84
N LYS A 260 13.15 -13.30 -14.15
CA LYS A 260 11.82 -13.56 -14.73
C LYS A 260 11.40 -15.02 -14.49
N GLN A 261 12.31 -15.98 -14.66
CA GLN A 261 12.06 -17.39 -14.34
C GLN A 261 11.74 -17.61 -12.86
N GLN A 262 12.51 -17.00 -11.96
CA GLN A 262 12.27 -17.09 -10.52
C GLN A 262 10.90 -16.52 -10.14
N LEU A 263 10.49 -15.40 -10.75
CA LEU A 263 9.18 -14.80 -10.53
C LEU A 263 8.04 -15.72 -10.97
N TYR A 264 8.13 -16.33 -12.15
CA TYR A 264 7.11 -17.29 -12.59
C TYR A 264 7.04 -18.52 -11.66
N GLN A 265 8.18 -18.99 -11.16
CA GLN A 265 8.24 -20.13 -10.24
C GLN A 265 7.61 -19.80 -8.87
N GLN A 266 7.91 -18.62 -8.31
CA GLN A 266 7.36 -18.16 -7.04
C GLN A 266 5.82 -18.03 -7.10
N GLU A 267 5.31 -17.60 -8.24
CA GLU A 267 3.88 -17.40 -8.49
C GLU A 267 3.14 -18.69 -8.94
N GLY A 268 3.84 -19.82 -9.00
CA GLY A 268 3.27 -21.09 -9.45
C GLY A 268 2.77 -21.08 -10.89
N LYS A 269 3.34 -20.22 -11.75
CA LYS A 269 2.94 -20.11 -13.15
C LYS A 269 3.63 -21.15 -14.02
N ARG A 270 2.90 -21.67 -15.01
CA ARG A 270 3.43 -22.64 -15.99
C ARG A 270 4.23 -21.89 -17.06
N LEU A 271 5.54 -22.10 -17.09
CA LEU A 271 6.46 -21.45 -18.01
C LEU A 271 7.08 -22.46 -18.99
N ILE A 272 7.07 -22.12 -20.28
CA ILE A 272 7.80 -22.78 -21.36
C ILE A 272 8.92 -21.84 -21.83
N SER A 273 10.15 -22.17 -21.47
CA SER A 273 11.35 -21.49 -22.01
C SER A 273 11.71 -22.06 -23.38
N VAL A 274 11.92 -21.20 -24.38
CA VAL A 274 12.39 -21.57 -25.73
C VAL A 274 13.69 -20.82 -26.01
N HIS A 275 14.70 -21.52 -26.52
CA HIS A 275 16.02 -20.96 -26.82
C HIS A 275 16.33 -21.04 -28.33
N PRO A 276 17.31 -20.26 -28.83
CA PRO A 276 17.72 -20.32 -30.24
C PRO A 276 18.13 -21.72 -30.72
N CYS A 277 18.75 -22.52 -29.84
CA CYS A 277 19.13 -23.92 -30.14
C CYS A 277 17.91 -24.84 -30.32
N ASP A 278 16.74 -24.47 -29.80
CA ASP A 278 15.52 -25.26 -29.89
C ASP A 278 14.79 -25.08 -31.22
N LYS A 279 15.12 -24.05 -32.00
CA LYS A 279 14.44 -23.73 -33.27
C LYS A 279 14.29 -24.92 -34.23
N PRO A 280 15.33 -25.75 -34.47
CA PRO A 280 15.21 -26.89 -35.39
C PRO A 280 14.22 -27.96 -34.91
N TYR A 281 13.95 -28.01 -33.60
CA TYR A 281 13.13 -29.03 -32.94
C TYR A 281 11.91 -28.43 -32.23
N LEU A 282 11.45 -27.25 -32.69
CA LEU A 282 10.41 -26.49 -32.01
C LEU A 282 9.10 -27.28 -31.87
N ASP A 283 8.73 -28.05 -32.90
CA ASP A 283 7.52 -28.88 -32.89
C ASP A 283 7.57 -29.95 -31.79
N SER A 284 8.67 -30.72 -31.70
CA SER A 284 8.80 -31.75 -30.67
C SER A 284 8.92 -31.15 -29.27
N LEU A 285 9.59 -30.02 -29.12
CA LEU A 285 9.72 -29.31 -27.84
C LEU A 285 8.36 -28.84 -27.31
N LEU A 286 7.59 -28.10 -28.13
CA LEU A 286 6.32 -27.53 -27.71
C LEU A 286 5.28 -28.62 -27.45
N ARG A 287 5.23 -29.67 -28.28
CA ARG A 287 4.38 -30.85 -28.02
C ARG A 287 4.73 -31.52 -26.71
N GLY A 288 6.02 -31.80 -26.48
CA GLY A 288 6.48 -32.47 -25.25
C GLY A 288 6.15 -31.64 -24.00
N LYS A 289 6.43 -30.34 -24.04
CA LYS A 289 6.16 -29.44 -22.90
C LYS A 289 4.67 -29.27 -22.65
N LEU A 290 3.85 -29.12 -23.69
CA LEU A 290 2.39 -29.03 -23.52
C LEU A 290 1.79 -30.37 -23.04
N ALA A 291 2.31 -31.51 -23.49
CA ALA A 291 1.86 -32.83 -23.03
C ALA A 291 2.12 -33.04 -21.53
N ILE A 292 3.29 -32.63 -21.03
CA ILE A 292 3.61 -32.63 -19.58
C ILE A 292 2.60 -31.78 -18.79
N LEU A 293 2.10 -30.70 -19.40
CA LEU A 293 1.10 -29.81 -18.80
C LEU A 293 -0.35 -30.30 -19.02
N GLY A 294 -0.54 -31.50 -19.56
CA GLY A 294 -1.84 -32.15 -19.77
C GLY A 294 -2.48 -31.93 -21.14
N HIS A 295 -1.80 -31.24 -22.06
CA HIS A 295 -2.33 -30.89 -23.38
C HIS A 295 -1.65 -31.67 -24.51
N HIS A 296 -2.38 -32.65 -25.04
CA HIS A 296 -1.90 -33.52 -26.12
C HIS A 296 -2.35 -32.98 -27.47
N ILE A 297 -1.40 -32.65 -28.33
CA ILE A 297 -1.68 -32.22 -29.70
C ILE A 297 -1.56 -33.45 -30.60
N PRO A 298 -2.59 -33.80 -31.38
CA PRO A 298 -2.54 -34.92 -32.31
C PRO A 298 -1.31 -34.81 -33.23
N GLY A 299 -0.58 -35.91 -33.40
CA GLY A 299 0.49 -35.98 -34.40
C GLY A 299 -0.08 -35.81 -35.80
N ALA A 300 0.71 -35.25 -36.72
CA ALA A 300 0.36 -35.24 -38.14
C ALA A 300 0.31 -36.69 -38.65
N GLY A 301 -0.86 -37.32 -38.56
CA GLY A 301 -1.14 -38.62 -39.16
C GLY A 301 -1.09 -38.49 -40.67
N ALA A 302 -0.35 -39.41 -41.30
CA ALA A 302 -0.26 -39.59 -42.74
C ALA A 302 -1.63 -39.43 -43.43
N CYS A 303 -1.64 -38.70 -44.54
CA CYS A 303 -2.73 -38.76 -45.52
C CYS A 303 -3.01 -40.24 -45.85
N GLY A 304 -4.13 -40.76 -45.34
CA GLY A 304 -4.73 -41.98 -45.87
C GLY A 304 -5.26 -41.67 -47.26
N VAL A 305 -4.43 -41.89 -48.28
CA VAL A 305 -4.91 -42.03 -49.65
C VAL A 305 -5.68 -43.34 -49.67
N GLY A 306 -7.01 -43.24 -49.73
CA GLY A 306 -7.86 -44.36 -50.11
C GLY A 306 -7.52 -44.75 -51.54
N GLU A 307 -6.91 -45.92 -51.69
CA GLU A 307 -6.98 -46.67 -52.94
C GLU A 307 -8.41 -47.17 -53.16
N ARG A 308 -8.72 -47.35 -54.45
CA ARG A 308 -10.04 -47.44 -55.07
C ARG A 308 -10.85 -48.66 -54.64
#